data_AF-A0A151JMH0-F1
#
_entry.id   AF-A0A151JMH0-F1
#
_cell.length_a   1.000
_cell.length_b   1.000
_cell.length_c   1.000
_cell.angle_alpha   90.00
_cell.angle_beta   90.00
_cell.angle_gamma   90.00
#
_symmetry.space_group_name_H-M   'P 1'
#
loop_
_entity.id
_entity.type
_entity.pdbx_description
1 polymer ?
#
loop_
_entity_poly.entity_id
_entity_poly.type
_entity_poly.pdbx_seq_one_letter_code
_entity_poly.pdbx_strand_id
1 'polypeptide(L)'
;MPSCYIKNCTNRVRINDIKFFKLPKEPVVRQQWLKACGKNERELPKSATICSIHFEEDCFRWTKPQDNIPPKQIWRLKENSVPTKLLNMEKNNKRKNDNKRIKVAGVPTYGQLVQHAREKQHILSDETICMDTNICKDESILFPDVAIKEITYVTI
;
A
#
# COMPACT_ATOMS: atom_id res chain seq x y z
N MET A 1 26.95 0.88 -10.54
CA MET A 1 25.56 0.63 -10.99
C MET A 1 24.73 1.86 -10.65
N PRO A 2 24.07 2.55 -11.62
CA PRO A 2 23.40 3.81 -11.33
C PRO A 2 22.24 3.62 -10.34
N SER A 3 22.25 4.40 -9.28
CA SER A 3 21.19 4.53 -8.28
C SER A 3 20.56 5.92 -8.38
N CYS A 4 19.36 6.08 -7.82
CA CYS A 4 18.75 7.39 -7.73
C CYS A 4 19.63 8.35 -6.91
N TYR A 5 19.76 9.59 -7.39
CA TYR A 5 20.59 10.61 -6.75
C TYR A 5 19.93 11.30 -5.54
N ILE A 6 18.60 11.17 -5.41
CA ILE A 6 17.82 11.74 -4.31
C ILE A 6 18.22 11.09 -2.98
N LYS A 7 18.30 11.91 -1.92
CA LYS A 7 18.72 11.48 -0.59
C LYS A 7 17.79 10.38 -0.06
N ASN A 8 18.40 9.33 0.50
CA ASN A 8 17.72 8.15 1.05
C ASN A 8 16.85 7.36 0.05
N CYS A 9 16.89 7.67 -1.25
CA CYS A 9 16.19 6.86 -2.24
C CYS A 9 16.97 5.57 -2.52
N THR A 10 16.32 4.42 -2.32
CA THR A 10 16.93 3.09 -2.51
C THR A 10 16.69 2.50 -3.90
N ASN A 11 15.93 3.20 -4.75
CA ASN A 11 15.59 2.73 -6.10
C ASN A 11 16.83 2.57 -6.99
N ARG A 12 16.88 1.44 -7.72
CA ARG A 12 17.97 1.09 -8.64
C ARG A 12 17.42 0.60 -9.98
N VAL A 13 18.14 0.89 -11.06
CA VAL A 13 17.71 0.69 -12.46
C VAL A 13 17.23 -0.72 -12.81
N ARG A 14 17.75 -1.77 -12.15
CA ARG A 14 17.38 -3.16 -12.46
C ARG A 14 16.55 -3.85 -11.38
N ILE A 15 16.29 -3.17 -10.26
CA ILE A 15 15.53 -3.75 -9.14
C ILE A 15 14.08 -3.31 -9.21
N ASN A 16 13.85 -2.08 -9.64
CA ASN A 16 12.53 -1.48 -9.70
C ASN A 16 12.16 -1.26 -11.16
N ASP A 17 10.92 -1.58 -11.55
CA ASP A 17 10.32 -1.24 -12.85
C ASP A 17 10.02 0.26 -12.95
N ILE A 18 11.03 1.09 -12.65
CA ILE A 18 10.96 2.55 -12.53
C ILE A 18 11.89 3.15 -13.58
N LYS A 19 11.44 4.22 -14.23
CA LYS A 19 12.25 4.93 -15.23
C LYS A 19 13.25 5.86 -14.55
N PHE A 20 14.44 5.98 -15.13
CA PHE A 20 15.51 6.84 -14.64
C PHE A 20 15.85 7.90 -15.68
N PHE A 21 16.02 9.12 -15.21
CA PHE A 21 16.29 10.28 -16.04
C PHE A 21 17.63 10.89 -15.68
N LYS A 22 18.43 11.19 -16.71
CA LYS A 22 19.70 11.90 -16.56
C LYS A 22 19.44 13.38 -16.31
N LEU A 23 20.40 14.05 -15.69
CA LEU A 23 20.32 15.50 -15.50
C LEU A 23 20.18 16.22 -16.86
N PRO A 24 19.39 17.30 -16.91
CA PRO A 24 19.26 18.13 -18.09
C PRO A 24 20.61 18.79 -18.44
N LYS A 25 20.81 19.05 -19.73
CA LYS A 25 21.98 19.78 -20.23
C LYS A 25 21.92 21.27 -19.90
N GLU A 26 20.70 21.81 -19.88
CA GLU A 26 20.45 23.22 -19.59
C GLU A 26 20.92 23.59 -18.17
N PRO A 27 21.84 24.56 -18.03
CA PRO A 27 22.47 24.85 -16.75
C PRO A 27 21.46 25.38 -15.72
N VAL A 28 20.46 26.15 -16.15
CA VAL A 28 19.44 26.73 -15.27
C VAL A 28 18.59 25.64 -14.62
N VAL A 29 18.03 24.74 -15.43
CA VAL A 29 17.21 23.62 -14.94
C VAL A 29 18.08 22.66 -14.13
N ARG A 30 19.33 22.44 -14.56
CA ARG A 30 20.29 21.63 -13.80
C ARG A 30 20.50 22.18 -12.41
N GLN A 31 20.73 23.48 -12.27
CA GLN A 31 20.85 24.17 -10.98
C GLN A 31 19.61 24.00 -10.10
N GLN A 32 18.41 24.07 -10.67
CA GLN A 32 17.18 23.82 -9.91
C GLN A 32 17.10 22.38 -9.38
N TRP A 33 17.51 21.38 -10.19
CA TRP A 33 17.61 20.00 -9.70
C TRP A 33 18.59 19.87 -8.54
N LEU A 34 19.68 20.65 -8.53
CA LEU A 34 20.67 20.64 -7.44
C LEU A 34 20.07 21.13 -6.15
N LYS A 35 19.38 22.28 -6.24
CA LYS A 35 18.66 22.89 -5.12
C LYS A 35 17.63 21.92 -4.56
N ALA A 36 16.85 21.27 -5.42
CA ALA A 36 15.87 20.27 -5.01
C ALA A 36 16.51 19.04 -4.33
N CYS A 37 17.69 18.60 -4.80
CA CYS A 37 18.41 17.48 -4.19
C CYS A 37 19.13 17.85 -2.87
N GLY A 38 19.25 19.13 -2.55
CA GLY A 38 19.98 19.62 -1.37
C GLY A 38 21.47 19.26 -1.39
N LYS A 39 22.09 19.18 -2.58
CA LYS A 39 23.51 18.78 -2.75
C LYS A 39 24.29 19.79 -3.58
N ASN A 40 25.60 19.84 -3.35
CA ASN A 40 26.51 20.74 -4.02
C ASN A 40 26.82 20.28 -5.45
N GLU A 41 26.99 21.23 -6.36
CA GLU A 41 27.30 20.99 -7.77
C GLU A 41 28.64 20.25 -7.99
N ARG A 42 29.60 20.45 -7.08
CA ARG A 42 30.94 19.86 -7.14
C ARG A 42 30.93 18.34 -6.93
N GLU A 43 29.88 17.81 -6.30
CA GLU A 43 29.76 16.39 -5.95
C GLU A 43 28.88 15.61 -6.93
N LEU A 44 28.48 16.23 -8.04
CA LEU A 44 27.56 15.61 -8.98
C LEU A 44 28.26 14.85 -10.10
N PRO A 45 28.09 13.52 -10.15
CA PRO A 45 28.50 12.75 -11.31
C PRO A 45 27.70 13.21 -12.54
N LYS A 46 28.37 13.36 -13.68
CA LYS A 46 27.70 13.57 -14.99
C LYS A 46 26.70 12.44 -15.32
N SER A 47 26.89 11.27 -14.71
CA SER A 47 26.05 10.08 -14.83
C SER A 47 24.94 9.99 -13.76
N ALA A 48 24.76 11.02 -12.93
CA ALA A 48 23.69 11.02 -11.93
C ALA A 48 22.32 10.91 -12.62
N THR A 49 21.44 10.13 -11.99
CA THR A 49 20.09 9.89 -12.49
C THR A 49 19.07 10.02 -11.36
N ILE A 50 17.87 10.48 -11.68
CA ILE A 50 16.75 10.57 -10.76
C ILE A 50 15.62 9.66 -11.28
N CYS A 51 14.98 8.93 -10.38
CA CYS A 51 13.91 8.00 -10.74
C CYS A 51 12.56 8.71 -10.87
N SER A 52 11.64 8.16 -11.66
CA SER A 52 10.39 8.82 -12.07
C SER A 52 9.48 9.22 -10.91
N ILE A 53 9.55 8.55 -9.77
CA ILE A 53 8.72 8.83 -8.59
C ILE A 53 8.93 10.23 -7.99
N HIS A 54 10.02 10.89 -8.33
CA HIS A 54 10.35 12.24 -7.83
C HIS A 54 9.76 13.35 -8.69
N PHE A 55 9.13 13.00 -9.81
CA PHE A 55 8.50 13.95 -10.71
C PHE A 55 6.99 13.77 -10.69
N GLU A 56 6.28 14.86 -10.96
CA GLU A 56 4.84 14.82 -11.25
C GLU A 56 4.60 14.09 -12.57
N GLU A 57 3.43 13.49 -12.74
CA GLU A 57 3.07 12.84 -14.02
C GLU A 57 3.02 13.86 -15.17
N ASP A 58 2.62 15.09 -14.85
CA ASP A 58 2.57 16.22 -15.79
C ASP A 58 3.96 16.67 -16.26
N CYS A 59 5.04 16.26 -15.58
CA CYS A 59 6.40 16.57 -16.01
C CYS A 59 6.85 15.75 -17.20
N PHE A 60 6.09 14.73 -17.62
CA PHE A 60 6.43 13.83 -18.71
C PHE A 60 5.72 14.22 -20.01
N ARG A 61 6.43 14.00 -21.13
CA ARG A 61 5.89 14.09 -22.48
C ARG A 61 6.12 12.79 -23.23
N TRP A 62 5.11 12.40 -23.99
CA TRP A 62 5.21 11.29 -24.92
C TRP A 62 5.88 11.78 -26.20
N THR A 63 6.91 11.08 -26.66
CA THR A 63 7.55 11.38 -27.94
C THR A 63 7.41 10.18 -28.85
N LYS A 64 7.02 10.43 -30.10
CA LYS A 64 7.02 9.38 -31.13
C LYS A 64 8.47 8.92 -31.35
N PRO A 65 8.72 7.61 -31.47
CA PRO A 65 10.03 7.13 -31.89
C PRO A 65 10.35 7.67 -33.29
N GLN A 66 11.63 7.97 -33.55
CA GLN A 66 12.09 8.25 -34.91
C GLN A 66 11.92 7.02 -35.79
N ASP A 67 11.81 7.23 -37.10
CA ASP A 67 11.44 6.23 -38.12
C ASP A 67 12.30 4.94 -38.13
N ASN A 68 13.46 4.94 -37.45
CA ASN A 68 14.40 3.82 -37.39
C ASN A 68 14.42 3.09 -36.03
N ILE A 69 13.52 3.40 -35.10
CA ILE A 69 13.48 2.79 -33.75
C ILE A 69 12.12 2.09 -33.60
N PRO A 70 12.09 0.82 -33.12
CA PRO A 70 10.83 0.13 -32.89
C PRO A 70 9.88 0.97 -32.02
N PRO A 71 8.56 0.90 -32.25
CA PRO A 71 7.57 1.77 -31.60
C PRO A 71 7.46 1.46 -30.11
N LYS A 72 8.41 1.96 -29.32
CA LYS A 72 8.35 2.00 -27.88
C LYS A 72 8.14 3.44 -27.47
N GLN A 73 7.04 3.71 -26.80
CA GLN A 73 6.77 5.03 -26.25
C GLN A 73 7.92 5.46 -25.32
N ILE A 74 8.61 6.54 -25.70
CA ILE A 74 9.71 7.08 -24.90
C ILE A 74 9.13 8.17 -23.99
N TRP A 75 9.21 7.94 -22.67
CA TRP A 75 8.93 9.00 -21.70
C TRP A 75 10.12 9.94 -21.67
N ARG A 76 9.89 11.20 -22.01
CA ARG A 76 10.88 12.27 -21.84
C ARG A 76 10.36 13.25 -20.80
N LEU A 77 11.25 13.80 -19.99
CA LEU A 77 10.91 14.97 -19.18
C LEU A 77 10.70 16.17 -20.10
N LYS A 78 9.68 16.97 -19.81
CA LYS A 78 9.51 18.29 -20.41
C LYS A 78 10.72 19.17 -20.05
N GLU A 79 11.00 20.15 -20.90
CA GLU A 79 11.96 21.20 -20.57
C GLU A 79 11.49 21.93 -19.30
N ASN A 80 12.44 22.25 -18.42
CA ASN A 80 12.20 22.89 -17.12
C ASN A 80 11.49 22.06 -16.05
N SER A 81 11.18 20.77 -16.31
CA SER A 81 10.71 19.88 -15.25
C SER A 81 11.77 19.67 -14.18
N VAL A 82 11.41 19.86 -12.93
CA VAL A 82 12.27 19.66 -11.75
C VAL A 82 11.70 18.55 -10.86
N PRO A 83 12.55 17.78 -10.15
CA PRO A 83 12.04 16.85 -9.16
C PRO A 83 11.41 17.65 -8.02
N THR A 84 10.15 17.37 -7.72
CA THR A 84 9.39 18.07 -6.68
C THR A 84 8.89 17.10 -5.61
N LYS A 85 8.70 15.82 -5.95
CA LYS A 85 8.18 14.79 -5.04
C LYS A 85 9.29 14.07 -4.27
N LEU A 86 9.02 13.75 -3.01
CA LEU A 86 9.79 12.80 -2.20
C LEU A 86 11.30 13.09 -2.20
N LEU A 87 11.67 14.37 -2.08
CA LEU A 87 13.07 14.83 -2.15
C LEU A 87 13.93 14.38 -0.97
N ASN A 88 13.29 13.97 0.12
CA ASN A 88 13.92 13.36 1.27
C ASN A 88 13.09 12.14 1.68
N MET A 89 13.47 10.97 1.19
CA MET A 89 12.80 9.73 1.60
C MET A 89 13.08 9.51 3.09
N GLU A 90 12.04 9.36 3.89
CA GLU A 90 12.21 8.94 5.28
C GLU A 90 12.89 7.58 5.28
N LYS A 91 13.91 7.43 6.12
CA LYS A 91 14.46 6.10 6.39
C LYS A 91 13.36 5.35 7.13
N ASN A 92 12.51 4.64 6.40
CA ASN A 92 11.83 3.51 6.98
C ASN A 92 12.95 2.57 7.43
N ASN A 93 13.32 2.71 8.71
CA ASN A 93 13.93 1.63 9.45
C ASN A 93 13.07 0.45 9.09
N LYS A 94 13.59 -0.44 8.23
CA LYS A 94 12.94 -1.71 7.95
C LYS A 94 12.51 -2.15 9.32
N ARG A 95 11.19 -2.17 9.57
CA ARG A 95 10.66 -3.03 10.63
C ARG A 95 11.38 -4.31 10.31
N LYS A 96 12.36 -4.69 11.16
CA LYS A 96 13.00 -5.99 11.05
C LYS A 96 11.82 -6.90 10.81
N ASN A 97 11.92 -7.77 9.82
CA ASN A 97 10.92 -8.78 9.64
C ASN A 97 10.93 -9.55 10.95
N ASP A 98 10.10 -9.09 11.88
CA ASP A 98 9.72 -9.76 13.08
C ASP A 98 8.92 -10.88 12.45
N ASN A 99 9.62 -11.94 12.06
CA ASN A 99 9.15 -13.29 12.26
C ASN A 99 8.92 -13.45 13.79
N LYS A 100 8.13 -12.56 14.41
CA LYS A 100 7.36 -12.84 15.60
C LYS A 100 6.40 -13.88 15.09
N ARG A 101 6.87 -15.12 15.19
CA ARG A 101 6.05 -16.29 15.47
C ARG A 101 4.83 -15.74 16.19
N ILE A 102 3.70 -15.65 15.50
CA ILE A 102 2.43 -15.37 16.15
C ILE A 102 2.41 -16.46 17.22
N LYS A 103 2.57 -16.08 18.49
CA LYS A 103 2.32 -17.01 19.59
C LYS A 103 0.81 -17.16 19.56
N VAL A 104 0.32 -17.98 18.65
CA VAL A 104 -1.04 -18.49 18.70
C VAL A 104 -1.08 -19.13 20.06
N ALA A 105 -1.84 -18.53 20.99
CA ALA A 105 -2.16 -19.20 22.25
C ALA A 105 -2.59 -20.62 21.87
N GLY A 106 -2.01 -21.62 22.52
CA GLY A 106 -2.07 -23.01 22.08
C GLY A 106 -3.46 -23.39 21.57
N VAL A 107 -3.52 -24.04 20.41
CA VAL A 107 -4.79 -24.48 19.82
C VAL A 107 -5.56 -25.25 20.89
N PRO A 108 -6.80 -24.81 21.25
CA PRO A 108 -7.55 -25.48 22.29
C PRO A 108 -7.76 -26.94 21.95
N THR A 109 -7.60 -27.82 22.94
CA THR A 109 -7.85 -29.25 22.74
C THR A 109 -9.33 -29.46 22.45
N TYR A 110 -9.68 -30.51 21.70
CA TYR A 110 -11.08 -30.89 21.44
C TYR A 110 -11.93 -30.93 22.73
N GLY A 111 -11.38 -31.44 23.84
CA GLY A 111 -12.06 -31.44 25.15
C GLY A 111 -12.41 -30.04 25.68
N GLN A 112 -11.53 -29.05 25.48
CA GLN A 112 -11.78 -27.66 25.90
C GLN A 112 -12.87 -27.00 25.04
N LEU A 113 -12.89 -27.30 23.74
CA LEU A 113 -13.94 -26.81 22.83
C LEU A 113 -15.30 -27.43 23.18
N VAL A 114 -15.35 -28.73 23.44
CA VAL A 114 -16.56 -29.43 23.84
C VAL A 114 -17.10 -28.90 25.17
N GLN A 115 -16.21 -28.64 26.14
CA GLN A 115 -16.61 -28.10 27.43
C GLN A 115 -17.19 -26.69 27.29
N HIS A 116 -16.52 -25.79 26.56
CA HIS A 116 -17.04 -24.45 26.31
C HIS A 116 -18.36 -24.46 25.51
N ALA A 117 -18.53 -25.40 24.57
CA ALA A 117 -19.79 -25.55 23.84
C ALA A 117 -20.95 -26.00 24.75
N ARG A 118 -20.68 -26.92 25.69
CA ARG A 118 -21.67 -27.35 26.69
C ARG A 118 -22.01 -26.24 27.68
N GLU A 119 -21.01 -25.53 28.18
CA GLU A 119 -21.20 -24.38 29.08
C GLU A 119 -22.03 -23.29 28.40
N LYS A 120 -21.77 -22.98 27.12
CA LYS A 120 -22.61 -22.04 26.35
C LYS A 120 -24.04 -22.51 26.18
N GLN A 121 -24.27 -23.81 25.98
CA GLN A 121 -25.63 -24.36 25.89
C GLN A 121 -26.36 -24.29 27.23
N HIS A 122 -25.65 -24.49 28.34
CA HIS A 122 -26.20 -24.35 29.69
C HIS A 122 -26.55 -22.90 30.04
N ILE A 123 -25.68 -21.95 29.68
CA ILE A 123 -25.94 -20.51 29.85
C ILE A 123 -27.17 -20.10 29.02
N LEU A 124 -27.30 -20.61 27.80
CA LEU A 124 -28.46 -20.33 26.93
C LEU A 124 -29.76 -20.95 27.44
N SER A 125 -29.71 -22.12 28.10
CA SER A 125 -30.89 -22.73 28.72
C SER A 125 -31.29 -22.07 30.03
N ASP A 126 -30.31 -21.60 30.82
CA ASP A 126 -30.55 -20.96 32.11
C ASP A 126 -31.08 -19.52 31.94
N GLU A 127 -30.73 -18.84 30.85
CA GLU A 127 -31.37 -17.55 30.45
C GLU A 127 -32.82 -17.72 29.96
N THR A 128 -33.27 -18.96 29.69
CA THR A 128 -34.64 -19.25 29.20
C THR A 128 -35.61 -19.65 30.33
N ILE A 129 -35.17 -19.73 31.60
CA ILE A 129 -36.02 -20.02 32.76
C ILE A 129 -36.11 -18.77 33.66
N CYS A 130 -36.83 -17.74 33.18
CA CYS A 130 -37.56 -16.81 34.04
C CYS A 130 -38.70 -16.11 33.27
N MET A 131 -39.68 -16.89 32.81
CA MET A 131 -41.08 -16.42 32.83
C MET A 131 -41.64 -17.00 34.14
N ASP A 132 -42.16 -16.24 35.10
CA ASP A 132 -43.29 -15.35 34.94
C ASP A 132 -43.38 -14.23 36.01
N THR A 133 -43.99 -13.13 35.58
CA THR A 133 -44.59 -12.00 36.32
C THR A 133 -43.64 -10.91 36.86
N ASN A 134 -43.44 -9.86 36.07
CA ASN A 134 -44.22 -8.61 36.19
C ASN A 134 -43.80 -7.55 35.17
N ILE A 135 -44.82 -6.88 34.65
CA ILE A 135 -44.81 -5.81 33.67
C ILE A 135 -43.98 -4.61 34.16
N CYS A 136 -43.02 -4.12 33.34
CA CYS A 136 -43.01 -2.71 32.93
C CYS A 136 -42.09 -2.44 31.72
N LYS A 137 -42.69 -1.71 30.78
CA LYS A 137 -42.19 -0.89 29.66
C LYS A 137 -40.78 -0.31 29.94
N ASP A 138 -39.88 -0.07 28.99
CA ASP A 138 -40.03 0.39 27.61
C ASP A 138 -38.66 0.30 26.91
N GLU A 139 -38.70 0.45 25.59
CA GLU A 139 -37.68 1.07 24.74
C GLU A 139 -36.56 0.23 24.07
N SER A 140 -36.86 -0.16 22.81
CA SER A 140 -35.97 -0.09 21.63
C SER A 140 -34.84 -1.14 21.57
N ILE A 141 -34.55 -1.86 20.48
CA ILE A 141 -34.53 -1.55 19.05
C ILE A 141 -34.60 -2.92 18.34
N LEU A 142 -35.47 -3.09 17.33
CA LEU A 142 -35.62 -4.33 16.59
C LEU A 142 -35.32 -4.13 15.10
N PHE A 143 -34.60 -5.12 14.54
CA PHE A 143 -34.34 -5.47 13.14
C PHE A 143 -33.02 -4.94 12.52
N PRO A 144 -32.29 -5.81 11.78
CA PRO A 144 -32.82 -6.39 10.54
C PRO A 144 -32.86 -7.92 10.48
N ASP A 145 -33.97 -8.39 9.91
CA ASP A 145 -34.23 -9.73 9.43
C ASP A 145 -33.20 -10.19 8.38
N VAL A 146 -32.66 -11.40 8.55
CA VAL A 146 -32.06 -12.16 7.44
C VAL A 146 -32.96 -13.36 7.17
N ALA A 147 -33.82 -13.21 6.17
CA ALA A 147 -34.62 -14.30 5.63
C ALA A 147 -33.76 -15.21 4.75
N ILE A 148 -33.47 -16.43 5.23
CA ILE A 148 -33.00 -17.53 4.39
C ILE A 148 -34.25 -18.22 3.85
N LYS A 149 -34.52 -18.06 2.54
CA LYS A 149 -35.54 -18.84 1.84
C LYS A 149 -34.93 -20.14 1.36
N GLU A 150 -35.50 -21.24 1.85
CA GLU A 150 -35.22 -22.59 1.38
C GLU A 150 -35.66 -22.76 -0.09
N ILE A 151 -34.85 -23.46 -0.87
CA ILE A 151 -35.16 -23.86 -2.24
C ILE A 151 -35.69 -25.30 -2.18
N THR A 152 -37.00 -25.45 -2.33
CA THR A 152 -37.65 -26.74 -2.56
C THR A 152 -37.63 -27.11 -4.04
N TYR A 153 -37.19 -28.32 -4.35
CA TYR A 153 -37.15 -28.91 -5.69
C TYR A 153 -38.56 -29.27 -6.19
N VAL A 154 -38.82 -29.07 -7.50
CA VAL A 154 -40.01 -29.61 -8.19
C VAL A 154 -39.56 -30.44 -9.39
N THR A 155 -40.08 -31.67 -9.41
CA THR A 155 -39.95 -32.76 -10.37
C THR A 155 -40.69 -32.48 -11.68
N ILE A 156 -40.11 -32.93 -12.81
CA ILE A 156 -40.86 -33.38 -14.00
C ILE A 156 -40.27 -34.72 -14.41
#